data_AF-A0A371GEP9-F1
#
_entry.id   AF-A0A371GEP9-F1
#
_cell.length_a   1.000
_cell.length_b   1.000
_cell.length_c   1.000
_cell.angle_alpha   90.00
_cell.angle_beta   90.00
_cell.angle_gamma   90.00
#
_symmetry.space_group_name_H-M   'P 1'
#
loop_
_entity.id
_entity.type
_entity.pdbx_description
1 polymer ?
#
loop_
_entity_poly.entity_id
_entity_poly.type
_entity_poly.pdbx_seq_one_letter_code
_entity_poly.pdbx_strand_id
1 'polypeptide(L)' 'MENNDQTLKELAMPNVTYELKSGLIHLLPKFHGLVGEDPYKNLKEFHVLCSTMRSQGILEDYIKMKAFPFSLYGTTKD' A
#
# COMPACT_ATOMS: atom_id res chain seq x y z
N MET A 1 -13.35 -30.07 5.69
CA MET A 1 -13.57 -28.61 5.77
C MET A 1 -12.25 -28.01 5.36
N GLU A 2 -12.19 -27.40 4.18
CA GLU A 2 -10.95 -26.84 3.64
C GLU A 2 -10.50 -25.70 4.57
N ASN A 3 -9.26 -25.80 5.07
CA ASN A 3 -8.72 -24.86 6.03
C ASN A 3 -8.47 -23.52 5.35
N ASN A 4 -9.36 -22.58 5.61
CA ASN A 4 -9.26 -21.14 5.39
C ASN A 4 -7.98 -20.49 5.99
N ASP A 5 -7.20 -21.21 6.79
CA ASP A 5 -5.86 -20.85 7.23
C ASP A 5 -4.82 -20.85 6.08
N GLN A 6 -5.02 -21.66 5.03
CA GLN A 6 -4.12 -21.71 3.87
C GLN A 6 -4.16 -20.42 3.05
N THR A 7 -5.32 -19.78 2.94
CA THR A 7 -5.50 -18.51 2.21
C THR A 7 -4.83 -17.33 2.93
N LEU A 8 -4.80 -17.32 4.26
CA LEU A 8 -4.09 -16.28 5.03
C LEU A 8 -2.57 -16.39 4.88
N LYS A 9 -2.06 -17.62 4.78
CA LYS A 9 -0.63 -17.91 4.55
C LYS A 9 -0.17 -17.59 3.12
N GLU A 10 -1.08 -17.52 2.15
CA GLU A 10 -0.76 -17.12 0.78
C GLU A 10 -0.61 -15.58 0.66
N LEU A 11 -1.40 -14.82 1.42
CA LEU A 11 -1.26 -13.36 1.50
C LEU A 11 -0.02 -12.93 2.30
N ALA A 12 0.36 -13.71 3.31
CA ALA A 12 1.56 -13.52 4.08
C ALA A 12 2.59 -14.57 3.67
N MET A 13 3.31 -14.35 2.55
CA MET A 13 4.49 -15.16 2.24
C MET A 13 5.43 -15.12 3.45
N PRO A 14 5.52 -16.18 4.26
CA PRO A 14 6.04 -16.10 5.63
C PRO A 14 7.57 -15.87 5.67
N ASN A 15 8.21 -15.81 4.50
CA ASN A 15 9.65 -15.63 4.34
C ASN A 15 10.01 -14.53 3.32
N VAL A 16 9.05 -13.71 2.87
CA VAL A 16 9.33 -12.59 1.95
C VAL A 16 9.21 -11.28 2.72
N THR A 17 10.35 -10.79 3.19
CA THR A 17 10.46 -9.45 3.77
C THR A 17 10.52 -8.42 2.64
N TYR A 18 9.39 -7.78 2.36
CA TYR A 18 9.37 -6.58 1.51
C TYR A 18 9.81 -5.37 2.33
N GLU A 19 10.83 -4.68 1.83
CA GLU A 19 11.21 -3.38 2.35
C GLU A 19 10.84 -2.30 1.32
N LEU A 20 9.95 -1.39 1.72
CA LEU A 20 9.59 -0.25 0.89
C LEU A 20 10.77 0.73 0.88
N LYS A 21 11.36 0.94 -0.29
CA LYS A 21 12.50 1.86 -0.45
C LYS A 21 12.06 3.29 -0.10
N SER A 22 12.82 3.97 0.76
CA SER A 22 12.55 5.35 1.16
C SER A 22 12.40 6.31 -0.03
N GLY A 23 13.19 6.14 -1.08
CA GLY A 23 13.07 6.92 -2.31
C GLY A 23 11.70 6.81 -3.00
N LEU A 24 11.00 5.68 -2.84
CA LEU A 24 9.65 5.48 -3.37
C LEU A 24 8.57 6.08 -2.47
N ILE A 25 8.81 6.17 -1.17
CA ILE A 25 7.89 6.79 -0.21
C ILE A 25 7.64 8.26 -0.56
N HIS A 26 8.68 8.97 -0.99
CA HIS A 26 8.56 10.36 -1.42
C HIS A 26 7.74 10.54 -2.71
N LEU A 27 7.56 9.48 -3.50
CA LEU A 27 6.78 9.51 -4.73
C LEU A 27 5.29 9.21 -4.49
N LEU A 28 4.94 8.63 -3.34
CA LEU A 28 3.54 8.32 -3.02
C LEU A 28 2.69 9.59 -3.05
N PRO A 29 1.51 9.56 -3.68
CA PRO A 29 0.57 10.67 -3.57
C PRO A 29 0.23 10.87 -2.10
N LYS A 30 0.10 12.12 -1.69
CA LYS A 30 -0.23 12.49 -0.32
C LYS A 30 -1.67 12.97 -0.25
N PHE A 31 -2.46 12.28 0.55
CA PHE A 31 -3.83 12.63 0.85
C PHE A 31 -3.93 13.26 2.24
N HIS A 32 -4.36 14.52 2.30
CA HIS A 32 -4.41 15.32 3.51
C HIS A 32 -5.79 15.35 4.19
N GLY A 33 -6.83 14.86 3.50
CA GLY A 33 -8.21 14.94 3.96
C GLY A 33 -8.79 16.35 3.91
N LEU A 34 -8.24 17.24 3.07
CA LEU A 34 -8.73 18.61 2.93
C LEU A 34 -10.00 18.66 2.07
N VAL A 35 -10.86 19.66 2.32
CA VAL A 35 -12.15 19.85 1.62
C VAL A 35 -12.01 19.97 0.09
N GLY A 36 -10.82 20.37 -0.40
CA GLY A 36 -10.52 20.47 -1.84
C GLY A 36 -9.85 19.24 -2.45
N GLU A 37 -9.53 18.22 -1.67
CA GLU A 37 -8.94 16.98 -2.19
C GLU A 37 -10.02 15.99 -2.61
N ASP A 38 -9.80 15.34 -3.75
CA ASP A 38 -10.65 14.25 -4.23
C ASP A 38 -10.07 12.91 -3.74
N PRO A 39 -10.77 12.18 -2.84
CA PRO A 39 -10.30 10.88 -2.35
C PRO A 39 -10.19 9.83 -3.47
N TYR A 40 -11.09 9.87 -4.45
CA TYR A 40 -11.09 8.91 -5.56
C TYR A 40 -9.92 9.14 -6.50
N LYS A 41 -9.62 10.40 -6.83
CA LYS A 41 -8.43 10.76 -7.60
C LYS A 41 -7.16 10.29 -6.90
N ASN A 42 -7.04 10.55 -5.59
CA ASN A 42 -5.89 10.11 -4.80
C ASN A 42 -5.73 8.58 -4.79
N LEU A 43 -6.82 7.84 -4.60
CA LEU A 43 -6.79 6.37 -4.66
C LEU A 43 -6.34 5.84 -6.03
N LYS A 44 -6.78 6.49 -7.12
CA LYS A 44 -6.38 6.12 -8.47
C LYS A 44 -4.89 6.36 -8.71
N GLU A 45 -4.38 7.52 -8.31
CA GLU A 45 -2.95 7.84 -8.40
C GLU A 45 -2.11 6.88 -7.54
N PHE A 46 -2.58 6.58 -6.32
CA PHE A 46 -1.93 5.64 -5.42
C PHE A 46 -1.85 4.23 -6.02
N HIS A 47 -2.96 3.75 -6.58
CA HIS A 47 -3.03 2.45 -7.25
C HIS A 47 -2.02 2.36 -8.39
N VAL A 48 -2.03 3.33 -9.31
CA VAL A 48 -1.11 3.37 -10.45
C VAL A 48 0.34 3.33 -9.99
N LEU A 49 0.70 4.14 -8.98
CA LEU A 49 2.07 4.17 -8.49
C LEU A 49 2.47 2.85 -7.83
N CYS A 50 1.62 2.25 -7.00
CA CYS A 50 1.91 0.96 -6.36
C CYS A 50 2.11 -0.16 -7.39
N SER A 51 1.34 -0.16 -8.49
CA SER A 51 1.53 -1.13 -9.57
C SER A 51 2.91 -1.00 -10.25
N THR A 52 3.53 0.20 -10.24
CA THR A 52 4.91 0.40 -10.74
C THR A 52 6.00 -0.06 -9.76
N MET A 53 5.67 -0.18 -8.47
CA MET A 53 6.61 -0.65 -7.43
C MET A 53 6.75 -2.17 -7.37
N ARG A 54 6.15 -2.89 -8.33
CA ARG A 54 6.07 -4.36 -8.37
C ARG A 54 7.46 -4.99 -8.29
N SER A 55 7.68 -5.76 -7.24
CA SER A 55 8.84 -6.65 -7.08
C SER A 55 8.46 -8.10 -7.38
N GLN A 56 9.36 -8.84 -8.03
CA GLN A 56 9.14 -10.24 -8.36
C GLN A 56 8.89 -11.07 -7.10
N GLY A 57 7.81 -11.86 -7.10
CA GLY A 57 7.42 -12.68 -5.95
C GLY A 57 6.69 -11.93 -4.84
N ILE A 58 6.26 -10.67 -5.04
CA ILE A 58 5.45 -9.94 -4.06
C ILE A 58 4.10 -9.57 -4.67
N LEU A 59 3.03 -9.85 -3.93
CA LEU A 59 1.68 -9.48 -4.34
C LEU A 59 1.52 -7.97 -4.31
N GLU A 60 0.89 -7.42 -5.35
CA GLU A 60 0.67 -5.97 -5.48
C GLU A 60 -0.14 -5.41 -4.30
N ASP A 61 -1.12 -6.17 -3.80
CA ASP A 61 -1.93 -5.75 -2.66
C ASP A 61 -1.12 -5.73 -1.35
N TYR A 62 -0.07 -6.56 -1.23
CA TYR A 62 0.86 -6.48 -0.12
C TYR A 62 1.70 -5.20 -0.18
N ILE A 63 2.12 -4.78 -1.38
CA ILE A 63 2.81 -3.50 -1.60
C ILE A 63 1.88 -2.33 -1.24
N LYS A 64 0.63 -2.34 -1.74
CA LYS A 64 -0.37 -1.33 -1.40
C LYS A 64 -0.60 -1.27 0.11
N MET A 65 -0.76 -2.41 0.78
CA MET A 65 -0.94 -2.49 2.23
C MET A 65 0.25 -1.86 2.98
N LYS A 66 1.48 -2.09 2.53
CA LYS A 66 2.69 -1.50 3.14
C LYS A 66 2.87 -0.01 2.80
N ALA A 67 2.45 0.43 1.62
CA ALA A 67 2.62 1.81 1.14
C ALA A 67 1.51 2.77 1.61
N PHE A 68 0.29 2.28 1.85
CA PHE A 68 -0.88 3.10 2.17
C PHE A 68 -0.71 4.00 3.40
N PRO A 69 -0.10 3.57 4.52
CA PRO A 69 0.13 4.46 5.66
C PRO A 69 0.98 5.69 5.32
N PHE A 70 1.85 5.58 4.30
CA PHE A 70 2.72 6.67 3.87
C PHE A 70 2.06 7.62 2.86
N SER A 71 0.96 7.21 2.21
CA SER A 71 0.18 8.09 1.34
C SER A 71 -0.81 8.97 2.11
N LEU A 72 -1.06 8.69 3.38
CA LEU A 72 -1.88 9.54 4.24
C LEU A 72 -1.00 10.59 4.91
N TYR A 73 -1.38 11.86 4.77
CA TYR A 73 -0.66 13.00 5.35
C TYR A 73 -1.63 13.95 6.05
N GLY A 74 -2.06 13.60 7.25
CA GLY A 74 -3.01 14.42 8.00
C GLY A 74 -2.97 14.05 9.47
N THR A 75 -3.34 14.99 10.33
CA THR A 75 -3.37 14.80 11.77
C THR A 75 -4.40 13.75 12.17
N THR A 76 -3.98 12.49 12.28
CA THR A 76 -4.30 11.72 13.49
C THR A 76 -3.25 12.10 14.53
N LYS A 77 -3.33 13.36 14.99
CA LYS A 77 -2.81 13.71 16.31
C LYS A 77 -3.98 13.48 17.26
N ASP A 78 -3.83 12.40 18.03
CA ASP A 78 -4.68 11.91 19.13
C ASP A 78 -6.04 11.30 18.73
#